data_AF-A0A9P5XDJ1-F1
#
_entry.id   AF-A0A9P5XDJ1-F1
#
_cell.length_a   1.000
_cell.length_b   1.000
_cell.length_c   1.000
_cell.angle_alpha   90.00
_cell.angle_beta   90.00
_cell.angle_gamma   90.00
#
_symmetry.space_group_name_H-M   'P 1'
#
loop_
_entity.id
_entity.type
_entity.pdbx_description
1 polymer ?
#
loop_
_entity_poly.entity_id
_entity_poly.type
_entity_poly.pdbx_seq_one_letter_code
_entity_poly.pdbx_strand_id
1 'polypeptide(L)' 'LKFDDYISELIPIDNGIGQGNPLSMLIYLIYNTDLLQILNKEEEEALGYVDDACFVVFGKDFEST' A
#
# COMPACT_ATOMS: atom_id res chain seq x y z
N LEU A 1 0.31 -22.45 -14.28
CA LEU A 1 1.35 -21.62 -14.94
C LEU A 1 1.80 -22.39 -16.18
N LYS A 2 1.97 -21.76 -17.36
CA LYS A 2 2.35 -22.47 -18.59
C LYS A 2 3.60 -21.84 -19.19
N PHE A 3 4.61 -22.65 -19.44
CA PHE A 3 5.82 -22.28 -20.16
C PHE A 3 6.03 -23.31 -21.27
N ASP A 4 6.01 -22.86 -22.52
CA ASP A 4 6.11 -23.70 -23.71
C ASP A 4 5.12 -24.88 -23.67
N ASP A 5 5.65 -26.10 -23.54
CA ASP A 5 4.97 -27.39 -23.49
C ASP A 5 4.73 -27.91 -22.07
N TYR A 6 5.18 -27.20 -21.03
CA TYR A 6 4.94 -27.56 -19.64
C TYR A 6 3.82 -26.71 -19.00
N ILE A 7 2.90 -27.40 -18.32
CA ILE A 7 1.86 -26.79 -17.49
C ILE A 7 2.09 -27.24 -16.06
N SER A 8 2.32 -26.27 -15.17
CA SER A 8 2.45 -26.53 -13.73
C SER A 8 1.11 -26.91 -13.11
N GLU A 9 1.18 -27.73 -12.06
CA GLU A 9 0.04 -27.99 -11.17
C GLU A 9 -0.47 -26.70 -10.50
N LEU A 10 -1.66 -26.77 -9.88
CA LEU A 10 -2.23 -25.64 -9.18
C LEU A 10 -1.38 -25.30 -7.95
N ILE A 11 -1.02 -24.03 -7.85
CA ILE A 11 -0.25 -23.50 -6.72
C ILE A 11 -1.24 -22.72 -5.84
N PRO A 12 -1.53 -23.18 -4.61
CA PRO A 12 -2.33 -22.40 -3.68
C PRO A 12 -1.57 -21.12 -3.30
N ILE A 13 -2.26 -19.98 -3.37
CA ILE A 13 -1.73 -18.69 -2.94
C ILE A 13 -2.49 -18.29 -1.68
N ASP A 14 -1.81 -18.39 -0.54
CA ASP A 14 -2.42 -18.18 0.77
C ASP A 14 -2.14 -16.77 1.32
N ASN A 15 -1.35 -15.96 0.59
CA ASN A 15 -0.93 -14.62 1.00
C ASN A 15 -0.85 -13.66 -0.19
N GLY A 16 -1.11 -12.38 0.09
CA GLY A 16 -1.11 -11.32 -0.92
C GLY A 16 -2.36 -11.33 -1.79
N ILE A 17 -2.34 -10.51 -2.83
CA ILE A 17 -3.43 -10.38 -3.80
C ILE A 17 -2.87 -10.51 -5.21
N GLY A 18 -3.65 -11.08 -6.13
CA GLY A 18 -3.21 -11.28 -7.51
C GLY A 18 -3.04 -9.97 -8.27
N GLN A 19 -1.87 -9.77 -8.89
CA GLN A 19 -1.65 -8.63 -9.77
C GLN A 19 -2.44 -8.77 -11.08
N GLY A 20 -2.93 -7.65 -11.61
CA GLY A 20 -3.71 -7.61 -12.85
C GLY A 20 -5.21 -7.90 -12.68
N ASN A 21 -5.67 -8.26 -11.47
CA ASN A 21 -7.09 -8.24 -11.15
C ASN A 21 -7.52 -6.79 -10.80
N PRO A 22 -8.50 -6.20 -11.51
CA PRO A 22 -8.96 -4.84 -11.23
C PRO A 22 -9.43 -4.63 -9.78
N LEU A 23 -10.01 -5.66 -9.15
CA LEU A 23 -10.48 -5.58 -7.78
C LEU A 23 -9.33 -5.57 -6.76
N SER A 24 -8.20 -6.18 -7.11
CA SER A 24 -7.03 -6.22 -6.22
C SER A 24 -6.51 -4.82 -5.93
N MET A 25 -6.54 -3.91 -6.91
CA MET A 25 -6.14 -2.52 -6.67
C MET A 25 -7.03 -1.81 -5.64
N LEU A 26 -8.34 -2.01 -5.70
CA LEU A 26 -9.27 -1.41 -4.73
C LEU A 26 -9.04 -1.98 -3.32
N ILE A 27 -8.91 -3.30 -3.21
CA ILE A 27 -8.68 -3.97 -1.93
C ILE A 27 -7.33 -3.55 -1.33
N TYR A 28 -6.31 -3.36 -2.16
CA TYR A 28 -5.00 -2.87 -1.72
C TYR A 28 -5.07 -1.47 -1.11
N LEU A 29 -5.83 -0.55 -1.71
CA LEU A 29 -6.01 0.80 -1.17
C LEU A 29 -6.74 0.77 0.18
N ILE A 30 -7.77 -0.07 0.32
CA ILE A 30 -8.49 -0.23 1.59
C ILE A 30 -7.56 -0.81 2.66
N TYR A 31 -6.80 -1.85 2.34
CA TYR A 31 -5.83 -2.46 3.26
C TYR A 31 -4.79 -1.45 3.78
N ASN A 32 -4.30 -0.56 2.92
CA ASN A 32 -3.30 0.45 3.30
C ASN A 32 -3.91 1.72 3.93
N THR A 33 -5.23 1.84 4.05
CA THR A 33 -5.86 3.07 4.57
C THR A 33 -5.45 3.37 6.01
N ASP A 34 -5.28 2.35 6.85
CA ASP A 34 -4.85 2.51 8.24
C ASP A 34 -3.47 3.18 8.36
N LEU A 35 -2.59 2.98 7.36
CA LEU A 35 -1.28 3.63 7.30
C LEU A 35 -1.41 5.16 7.20
N LEU A 36 -2.42 5.65 6.48
CA LEU A 36 -2.66 7.09 6.32
C LEU A 36 -3.34 7.72 7.54
N GLN A 37 -3.89 6.90 8.44
CA GLN A 37 -4.63 7.35 9.63
C GLN A 37 -3.82 7.23 10.92
N ILE A 38 -2.56 6.82 10.83
CA ILE A 38 -1.70 6.64 12.02
C ILE A 38 -1.29 7.98 12.66
N LEU A 39 -1.34 9.07 11.89
CA LEU A 39 -1.00 10.41 12.35
C LEU A 39 -2.06 10.93 13.31
N ASN A 40 -1.63 11.66 14.35
CA ASN A 40 -2.53 12.08 15.42
C ASN A 40 -2.37 13.56 15.83
N LYS A 41 -1.54 14.33 15.11
CA LYS A 41 -1.35 15.76 15.33
C LYS A 41 -1.89 16.58 14.16
N GLU A 42 -2.26 17.82 14.43
CA GLU A 42 -2.75 18.75 13.41
C GLU A 42 -1.63 19.21 12.45
N GLU A 43 -0.38 19.16 12.89
CA GLU A 43 0.80 19.54 12.10
C GLU A 43 1.41 18.37 11.29
N GLU A 44 0.69 17.26 11.19
CA GLU A 44 1.11 16.06 10.47
C GLU A 44 0.12 15.76 9.32
N GLU A 45 0.64 15.49 8.12
CA GLU A 45 -0.17 15.08 6.96
C GLU A 45 0.35 13.76 6.38
N ALA A 46 -0.56 12.92 5.89
CA ALA A 46 -0.25 11.67 5.18
C ALA A 46 -0.80 11.70 3.75
N LEU A 47 0.03 11.29 2.80
CA LEU A 47 -0.33 11.10 1.40
C LEU A 47 0.00 9.66 0.98
N GLY A 48 -0.96 8.99 0.35
CA GLY A 48 -0.76 7.66 -0.23
C GLY A 48 -0.99 7.67 -1.74
N TYR A 49 -0.14 6.97 -2.49
CA TYR A 49 -0.30 6.70 -3.91
C TYR A 49 0.06 5.24 -4.20
N VAL A 50 -0.96 4.38 -4.32
CA VAL A 50 -0.79 2.94 -4.49
C VAL A 50 0.10 2.36 -3.38
N ASP A 51 1.35 2.05 -3.68
CA ASP A 51 2.36 1.46 -2.78
C ASP A 51 3.24 2.50 -2.09
N ASP A 52 3.23 3.74 -2.56
CA ASP A 52 3.97 4.84 -1.95
C ASP A 52 3.14 5.51 -0.85
N ALA A 53 3.78 5.75 0.29
CA ALA A 53 3.24 6.57 1.36
C ALA A 53 4.26 7.64 1.76
N CYS A 54 3.78 8.85 1.98
CA CYS A 54 4.57 9.99 2.42
C CYS A 54 3.92 10.62 3.65
N PHE A 55 4.73 10.87 4.67
CA PHE A 55 4.33 11.64 5.84
C PHE A 55 5.05 12.98 5.82
N VAL A 56 4.29 14.05 6.04
CA VAL A 56 4.79 15.43 6.08
C VAL A 56 4.52 15.97 7.47
N VAL A 57 5.50 16.69 8.03
CA VAL A 57 5.42 17.27 9.37
C VAL A 57 5.78 18.74 9.29
N PHE A 58 4.98 19.61 9.89
CA PHE A 58 5.16 21.06 9.86
C PHE A 58 5.69 21.57 11.20
N GLY A 59 6.96 21.99 11.23
CA GLY A 59 7.53 22.76 12.34
C GLY A 59 7.25 24.26 12.19
N LYS A 60 7.15 24.98 13.31
CA LYS A 60 6.94 26.44 13.31
C LYS A 60 8.20 27.19 12.85
N ASP A 61 9.36 26.67 13.22
CA ASP A 61 10.68 27.13 12.81
C ASP A 61 11.63 25.92 12.70
N PHE A 62 12.88 26.16 12.31
CA PHE A 62 13.87 25.09 12.12
C PHE A 62 14.28 24.38 13.42
N GLU A 63 14.08 25.01 14.58
CA GLU A 63 14.55 24.50 15.87
C GLU A 63 13.44 23.87 16.72
N SER A 64 12.18 24.19 16.45
CA SER A 64 11.03 23.61 17.13
C SER A 64 10.66 22.25 16.52
N THR A 65 10.85 21.20 17.32
CA THR A 65 10.28 19.85 17.12
C THR A 65 9.36 19.52 18.27
#